data_AF-A9IKH1-F1
#
_entry.id   AF-A9IKH1-F1
#
_cell.length_a   1.000
_cell.length_b   1.000
_cell.length_c   1.000
_cell.angle_alpha   90.00
_cell.angle_beta   90.00
_cell.angle_gamma   90.00
#
_symmetry.space_group_name_H-M   'P 1'
#
loop_
_entity.id
_entity.type
_entity.pdbx_description
1 polymer ?
#
loop_
_entity_poly.entity_id
_entity_poly.type
_entity_poly.pdbx_seq_one_letter_code
_entity_poly.pdbx_strand_id
1 'polypeptide(L)'
;MVRSVTRQRGQGMTEYIIVVALIAVAAIAVYQLFGQVVRSQTAAMARELAGEDGTSEARAAQSAAGKAAAQTKARTLKSFTGNAK
;
A
#
# COMPACT_ATOMS: atom_id res chain seq x y z
N MET A 1 37.15 14.71 -24.88
CA MET A 1 37.19 13.23 -24.72
C MET A 1 35.78 12.76 -24.37
N VAL A 2 34.99 12.34 -25.36
CA VAL A 2 33.58 11.92 -25.15
C VAL A 2 33.58 10.45 -24.72
N ARG A 3 33.15 10.18 -23.49
CA ARG A 3 33.10 8.84 -22.92
C ARG A 3 31.81 8.16 -23.40
N SER A 4 31.93 7.28 -24.40
CA SER A 4 30.79 6.52 -24.91
C SER A 4 30.38 5.47 -23.88
N VAL A 5 29.17 5.60 -23.32
CA VAL A 5 28.57 4.59 -22.43
C VAL A 5 28.18 3.40 -23.31
N THR A 6 28.96 2.34 -23.25
CA THR A 6 28.70 1.09 -23.96
C THR A 6 27.39 0.51 -23.43
N ARG A 7 26.30 0.56 -24.23
CA ARG A 7 25.04 -0.09 -23.88
C ARG A 7 25.29 -1.59 -23.72
N GLN A 8 25.30 -2.07 -22.49
CA GLN A 8 25.41 -3.50 -22.20
C GLN A 8 24.12 -4.18 -22.68
N ARG A 9 24.21 -4.99 -23.73
CA ARG A 9 23.10 -5.84 -24.17
C ARG A 9 22.76 -6.80 -23.03
N GLY A 10 21.61 -6.59 -22.40
CA GLY A 10 21.18 -7.31 -21.20
C GLY A 10 20.88 -6.40 -19.99
N GLN A 11 21.43 -5.18 -19.95
CA GLN A 11 21.18 -4.21 -18.87
C GLN A 11 19.69 -3.91 -18.70
N GLY A 12 18.96 -3.76 -19.81
CA GLY A 12 17.51 -3.53 -19.77
C GLY A 12 16.69 -4.72 -19.29
N MET A 13 17.12 -5.96 -19.52
CA MET A 13 16.36 -7.16 -19.13
C MET A 13 16.50 -7.41 -17.62
N THR A 14 17.71 -7.31 -17.07
CA THR A 14 17.94 -7.48 -15.63
C THR A 14 17.31 -6.35 -14.82
N GLU A 15 17.39 -5.11 -15.28
CA GLU A 15 16.75 -3.97 -14.62
C GLU A 15 15.22 -4.11 -14.62
N TYR A 16 14.63 -4.57 -15.72
CA TYR A 16 13.19 -4.83 -15.79
C TYR A 16 12.76 -5.93 -14.82
N ILE A 17 13.51 -7.03 -14.73
CA ILE A 17 13.24 -8.11 -13.78
C ILE A 17 13.30 -7.60 -12.33
N ILE A 18 14.27 -6.76 -11.99
CA ILE A 18 14.39 -6.18 -10.64
C ILE A 18 13.18 -5.29 -10.33
N VAL A 19 12.80 -4.39 -11.24
CA VAL A 19 11.64 -3.51 -11.04
C VAL A 19 10.34 -4.30 -10.91
N VAL A 20 10.14 -5.31 -11.77
CA VAL A 20 8.96 -6.20 -11.70
C VAL A 20 8.91 -6.97 -10.38
N ALA A 21 10.04 -7.48 -9.90
CA ALA A 21 10.11 -8.18 -8.62
C ALA A 21 9.72 -7.26 -7.45
N LEU A 22 10.17 -6.00 -7.45
CA LEU A 22 9.81 -5.01 -6.43
C LEU A 22 8.30 -4.68 -6.46
N ILE A 23 7.74 -4.50 -7.66
CA ILE A 23 6.30 -4.25 -7.83
C ILE A 23 5.48 -5.45 -7.34
N ALA A 24 5.91 -6.68 -7.65
CA ALA A 24 5.21 -7.89 -7.21
C ALA A 24 5.15 -8.02 -5.68
N VAL A 25 6.26 -7.74 -4.99
CA VAL A 25 6.30 -7.75 -3.52
C VAL A 25 5.39 -6.67 -2.94
N ALA A 26 5.42 -5.45 -3.50
CA ALA A 26 4.54 -4.36 -3.07
C ALA A 26 3.05 -4.70 -3.29
N ALA A 27 2.72 -5.31 -4.42
CA ALA A 27 1.36 -5.70 -4.77
C ALA A 27 0.76 -6.70 -3.77
N ILE A 28 1.55 -7.68 -3.30
CA ILE A 28 1.10 -8.64 -2.28
C ILE A 28 0.64 -7.92 -1.00
N ALA A 29 1.37 -6.89 -0.54
CA ALA A 29 1.00 -6.12 0.64
C ALA A 29 -0.27 -5.27 0.41
N VAL A 30 -0.37 -4.63 -0.75
CA VAL A 30 -1.54 -3.81 -1.13
C VAL A 30 -2.79 -4.67 -1.24
N TYR A 31 -2.72 -5.83 -1.90
CA TYR A 31 -3.88 -6.72 -2.04
C TYR A 31 -4.37 -7.28 -0.70
N GLN A 32 -3.47 -7.60 0.22
CA GLN A 32 -3.87 -8.03 1.57
C GLN A 32 -4.61 -6.93 2.32
N LEU A 33 -4.03 -5.73 2.39
CA LEU A 33 -4.63 -4.61 3.12
C LEU A 33 -5.93 -4.13 2.47
N PHE A 34 -5.92 -3.91 1.16
CA PHE A 34 -7.07 -3.42 0.42
C PHE A 34 -8.19 -4.48 0.37
N GLY A 35 -7.83 -5.76 0.20
CA GLY A 35 -8.80 -6.86 0.22
C GLY A 35 -9.51 -7.02 1.56
N GLN A 36 -8.82 -6.78 2.68
CA GLN A 36 -9.45 -6.72 4.01
C GLN A 36 -10.43 -5.55 4.12
N VAL A 37 -10.04 -4.36 3.65
CA VAL A 37 -10.90 -3.16 3.69
C VAL A 37 -12.16 -3.35 2.85
N VAL A 38 -12.02 -3.76 1.58
CA VAL A 38 -13.16 -4.00 0.69
C VAL A 38 -14.09 -5.05 1.30
N ARG A 39 -13.56 -6.18 1.75
CA ARG A 39 -14.37 -7.24 2.39
C ARG A 39 -15.11 -6.73 3.62
N SER A 40 -14.46 -5.94 4.47
CA SER A 40 -15.08 -5.37 5.68
C SER A 40 -16.22 -4.40 5.33
N GLN A 41 -16.05 -3.56 4.31
CA GLN A 41 -17.08 -2.64 3.85
C GLN A 41 -18.24 -3.41 3.19
N THR A 42 -17.95 -4.38 2.33
CA THR A 42 -18.99 -5.22 1.72
C THR A 42 -19.75 -6.01 2.77
N ALA A 43 -19.09 -6.51 3.82
CA ALA A 43 -19.76 -7.19 4.93
C ALA A 43 -20.66 -6.23 5.74
N ALA A 44 -20.19 -5.01 6.02
CA ALA A 44 -21.01 -3.99 6.68
C ALA A 44 -22.25 -3.63 5.84
N MET A 45 -22.08 -3.39 4.54
CA MET A 45 -23.17 -3.10 3.61
C MET A 45 -24.14 -4.27 3.48
N ALA A 46 -23.65 -5.51 3.44
CA ALA A 46 -24.49 -6.72 3.37
C ALA A 46 -25.30 -6.93 4.66
N ARG A 47 -24.74 -6.62 5.83
CA ARG A 47 -25.45 -6.69 7.11
C ARG A 47 -26.49 -5.59 7.26
N GLU A 48 -26.15 -4.37 6.87
CA GLU A 48 -27.08 -3.23 6.85
C GLU A 48 -28.24 -3.49 5.87
N LEU A 49 -27.95 -4.09 4.70
CA LEU A 49 -28.97 -4.56 3.76
C LEU A 49 -29.80 -5.74 4.30
N ALA A 50 -29.19 -6.62 5.10
CA ALA A 50 -29.88 -7.72 5.78
C ALA A 50 -30.67 -7.27 7.02
N GLY A 51 -30.59 -5.99 7.40
CA GLY A 51 -31.27 -5.44 8.58
C GLY A 51 -30.62 -5.80 9.92
N GLU A 52 -29.39 -6.31 9.92
CA GLU A 52 -28.57 -6.51 11.13
C GLU A 52 -27.77 -5.23 11.43
N ASP A 53 -27.72 -4.83 12.71
CA ASP A 53 -26.96 -3.66 13.17
C ASP A 53 -25.46 -3.81 12.88
N GLY A 54 -25.00 -3.29 11.72
CA GLY A 54 -23.59 -3.27 11.29
C GLY A 54 -22.68 -2.34 12.09
N THR A 55 -23.13 -1.86 13.25
CA THR A 55 -22.43 -0.88 14.10
C THR A 55 -21.10 -1.43 14.66
N SER A 56 -21.01 -2.74 14.90
CA SER A 56 -19.76 -3.39 15.35
C SER A 56 -18.70 -3.37 14.23
N GLU A 57 -19.11 -3.67 13.00
CA GLU A 57 -18.26 -3.76 11.82
C GLU A 57 -17.87 -2.38 11.32
N ALA A 58 -18.79 -1.40 11.39
CA ALA A 58 -18.49 0.00 11.13
C ALA A 58 -17.43 0.53 12.10
N ARG A 59 -17.51 0.20 13.41
CA ARG A 59 -16.48 0.55 14.40
C ARG A 59 -15.14 -0.12 14.11
N ALA A 60 -15.15 -1.40 13.70
CA ALA A 60 -13.93 -2.11 13.32
C ALA A 60 -13.27 -1.49 12.08
N ALA A 61 -14.06 -1.15 11.06
CA ALA A 61 -13.59 -0.47 9.85
C ALA A 61 -13.03 0.93 10.16
N GLN A 62 -13.70 1.69 11.03
CA GLN A 62 -13.23 3.02 11.45
C GLN A 62 -11.93 2.94 12.25
N SER A 63 -11.77 1.92 13.09
CA SER A 63 -10.50 1.65 13.79
C SER A 63 -9.37 1.28 12.82
N ALA A 64 -9.64 0.43 11.84
CA ALA A 64 -8.68 0.05 10.80
C ALA A 64 -8.26 1.26 9.95
N ALA A 65 -9.22 2.09 9.54
CA ALA A 65 -8.97 3.33 8.81
C ALA A 65 -8.14 4.32 9.65
N GLY A 66 -8.43 4.46 10.96
CA GLY A 66 -7.65 5.28 11.88
C GLY A 66 -6.19 4.80 12.03
N LYS A 67 -5.98 3.48 12.11
CA LYS A 67 -4.62 2.88 12.15
C LYS A 67 -3.86 3.11 10.85
N ALA A 68 -4.51 2.95 9.70
CA ALA A 68 -3.91 3.23 8.39
C ALA A 68 -3.54 4.72 8.26
N ALA A 69 -4.40 5.63 8.70
CA ALA A 69 -4.12 7.07 8.71
C ALA A 69 -2.97 7.44 9.67
N ALA A 70 -2.88 6.77 10.82
CA ALA A 70 -1.78 6.95 11.77
C ALA A 70 -0.44 6.46 11.21
N GLN A 71 -0.42 5.31 10.51
CA GLN A 71 0.78 4.84 9.79
C GLN A 71 1.21 5.82 8.69
N THR A 72 0.27 6.44 7.99
CA THR A 72 0.55 7.50 7.00
C THR A 72 1.17 8.74 7.66
N LYS A 73 0.66 9.21 8.80
CA LYS A 73 1.23 10.35 9.54
C LYS A 73 2.67 10.08 10.00
N ALA A 74 2.96 8.87 10.48
CA ALA A 74 4.30 8.49 10.95
C ALA A 74 5.37 8.47 9.83
N ARG A 75 4.97 8.27 8.57
CA ARG A 75 5.87 8.17 7.41
C ARG A 75 5.78 9.34 6.43
N THR A 76 5.35 10.52 6.89
CA THR A 76 5.38 11.71 6.03
C THR A 76 6.82 12.21 5.84
N LEU A 77 7.08 12.83 4.68
CA LEU A 77 8.39 13.41 4.33
C LEU A 77 8.93 14.37 5.41
N LYS A 78 8.05 14.95 6.22
CA LYS A 78 8.38 15.80 7.38
C LYS A 78 9.17 15.06 8.47
N SER A 79 8.96 13.76 8.68
CA SER A 79 9.77 12.97 9.64
C SER A 79 11.22 12.77 9.18
N PHE A 80 11.49 12.84 7.88
CA PHE A 80 12.84 12.65 7.33
C PHE A 80 13.62 13.96 7.22
N THR A 81 12.95 15.12 7.13
CA THR A 81 13.62 16.44 7.08
C THR A 81 13.95 17.01 8.45
N GLY A 82 13.42 16.44 9.55
CA GLY A 82 13.64 16.91 10.92
C GLY A 82 14.91 16.39 11.62
N ASN A 83 15.62 15.44 11.00
CA ASN A 83 16.82 14.81 11.59
C ASN A 83 18.14 15.35 11.02
N ALA A 84 18.09 16.45 10.26
CA ALA A 84 19.26 17.19 9.78
C ALA A 84 19.58 18.33 10.77
N LYS A 85 20.19 17.98 11.90
CA LYS A 85 21.05 18.89 12.67
C LYS A 85 22.40 18.23 12.84
#